data_AF-A0AAW7W770-F1
#
_entry.id   AF-A0AAW7W770-F1
#
_cell.length_a   1.000
_cell.length_b   1.000
_cell.length_c   1.000
_cell.angle_alpha   90.00
_cell.angle_beta   90.00
_cell.angle_gamma   90.00
#
_symmetry.space_group_name_H-M   'P 1'
#
loop_
_entity.id
_entity.type
_entity.pdbx_description
1 polymer ?
#
loop_
_entity_poly.entity_id
_entity_poly.type
_entity_poly.pdbx_seq_one_letter_code
_entity_poly.pdbx_strand_id
1 'polypeptide(L)' 'MIITQSQAKALRRKKADLQLKNYELAFEIGVAPKTVPKILKGDYKAPKRIYASVMEWLAEDY' A
#
# COMPACT_ATOMS: atom_id res chain seq x y z
N MET A 1 -6.06 -2.14 11.73
CA MET A 1 -4.83 -1.36 12.01
C MET A 1 -4.88 -0.09 11.16
N ILE A 2 -4.16 0.96 11.55
CA ILE A 2 -4.20 2.24 10.83
C ILE A 2 -2.93 2.37 10.00
N ILE A 3 -3.07 2.57 8.70
CA ILE A 3 -1.95 2.95 7.82
C ILE A 3 -1.72 4.44 8.03
N THR A 4 -0.64 4.81 8.70
CA THR A 4 -0.32 6.20 9.03
C THR A 4 0.16 6.97 7.81
N GLN A 5 0.17 8.30 7.91
CA GLN A 5 0.73 9.17 6.87
C GLN A 5 2.20 8.86 6.53
N SER A 6 3.00 8.48 7.53
CA SER A 6 4.41 8.13 7.32
C SER A 6 4.57 6.87 6.47
N GLN A 7 3.78 5.83 6.78
CA GLN A 7 3.74 4.58 6.02
C GLN A 7 3.19 4.80 4.61
N ALA A 8 2.12 5.58 4.47
CA ALA A 8 1.57 5.96 3.17
C ALA A 8 2.60 6.71 2.31
N LYS A 9 3.42 7.58 2.91
CA LYS A 9 4.51 8.28 2.20
C LYS A 9 5.59 7.30 1.71
N ALA A 10 5.97 6.32 2.52
CA ALA A 10 6.92 5.27 2.12
C ALA A 10 6.37 4.43 0.96
N LEU A 11 5.09 4.02 1.04
CA LEU A 11 4.41 3.30 -0.03
C LEU A 11 4.39 4.08 -1.35
N ARG A 12 4.11 5.40 -1.30
CA ARG A 12 4.14 6.24 -2.50
C ARG A 12 5.52 6.31 -3.15
N ARG A 13 6.60 6.36 -2.34
CA ARG A 13 7.98 6.38 -2.84
C ARG A 13 8.31 5.07 -3.53
N LYS A 14 8.15 3.93 -2.84
CA LYS A 14 8.40 2.60 -3.42
C LYS A 14 7.58 2.35 -4.68
N LYS A 15 6.30 2.73 -4.68
CA LYS A 15 5.44 2.66 -5.86
C LYS A 15 5.99 3.49 -7.03
N ALA A 16 6.53 4.67 -6.76
CA ALA A 16 7.11 5.54 -7.79
C ALA A 16 8.45 4.97 -8.29
N ASP A 17 9.28 4.43 -7.40
CA ASP A 17 10.56 3.78 -7.74
C ASP A 17 10.33 2.59 -8.69
N LEU A 18 9.30 1.77 -8.42
CA LEU A 18 8.88 0.65 -9.27
C LEU A 18 7.99 1.06 -10.45
N GLN A 19 7.67 2.36 -10.60
CA GLN A 19 6.77 2.91 -11.63
C GLN A 19 5.39 2.22 -11.75
N LEU A 20 4.90 1.62 -10.67
CA LEU A 20 3.65 0.84 -10.70
C LEU A 20 2.42 1.74 -10.87
N LYS A 21 1.45 1.27 -11.65
CA LYS A 21 0.09 1.83 -11.69
C LYS A 21 -0.72 1.33 -10.49
N ASN A 22 -1.85 1.99 -10.20
CA ASN A 22 -2.67 1.63 -9.04
C ASN A 22 -3.26 0.22 -9.12
N TYR A 23 -3.55 -0.30 -10.32
CA TYR A 23 -4.05 -1.66 -10.48
C TYR A 23 -2.95 -2.71 -10.30
N GLU A 24 -1.70 -2.39 -10.67
CA GLU A 24 -0.54 -3.26 -10.50
C GLU A 24 -0.21 -3.39 -9.02
N LEU A 25 -0.11 -2.26 -8.31
CA LEU A 25 0.06 -2.28 -6.86
C LEU A 25 -1.09 -3.02 -6.14
N ALA A 26 -2.32 -2.92 -6.66
CA ALA A 26 -3.45 -3.65 -6.11
C ALA A 26 -3.29 -5.17 -6.28
N PHE A 27 -2.75 -5.59 -7.42
CA PHE A 27 -2.46 -6.98 -7.72
C PHE A 27 -1.34 -7.52 -6.81
N GLU A 28 -0.21 -6.80 -6.71
CA GLU A 28 0.93 -7.16 -5.84
C GLU A 28 0.50 -7.34 -4.38
N ILE A 29 -0.29 -6.40 -3.84
CA ILE A 29 -0.74 -6.45 -2.43
C ILE A 29 -1.93 -7.41 -2.26
N GLY A 30 -2.58 -7.85 -3.33
CA GLY A 30 -3.76 -8.71 -3.28
C GLY A 30 -5.02 -8.01 -2.76
N VAL A 31 -5.24 -6.75 -3.15
CA VAL A 31 -6.39 -5.92 -2.74
C VAL A 31 -7.19 -5.42 -3.93
N ALA A 32 -8.44 -5.00 -3.68
CA ALA A 32 -9.23 -4.36 -4.73
C ALA A 32 -8.61 -3.01 -5.15
N PRO A 33 -8.52 -2.67 -6.45
CA PRO A 33 -7.90 -1.42 -6.93
C PRO A 33 -8.47 -0.15 -6.30
N LYS A 34 -9.77 -0.13 -5.97
CA LYS A 34 -10.45 0.97 -5.25
C LYS A 34 -9.89 1.25 -3.84
N THR A 35 -9.12 0.31 -3.28
CA THR A 35 -8.53 0.39 -1.94
C THR A 35 -7.18 1.08 -1.97
N VAL A 36 -6.45 0.98 -3.10
CA VAL A 36 -5.11 1.55 -3.24
C VAL A 36 -5.09 3.08 -3.03
N PRO A 37 -6.01 3.89 -3.59
CA PRO A 37 -6.05 5.32 -3.29
C PRO A 37 -6.27 5.61 -1.80
N LYS A 38 -7.00 4.77 -1.07
CA LYS A 38 -7.24 4.94 0.38
C LYS A 38 -5.97 4.64 1.17
N ILE A 39 -5.28 3.55 0.83
CA ILE A 39 -3.99 3.16 1.42
C ILE A 39 -2.95 4.28 1.18
N LEU A 40 -2.83 4.71 -0.07
CA LEU A 40 -1.89 5.76 -0.46
C LEU A 40 -2.28 7.12 0.10
N LYS A 41 -3.55 7.41 0.42
CA LYS A 41 -3.94 8.66 1.09
C LYS A 41 -3.42 8.73 2.53
N GLY A 42 -3.27 7.59 3.20
CA GLY A 42 -2.96 7.51 4.63
C GLY A 42 -4.20 7.67 5.50
N ASP A 43 -4.02 7.51 6.80
CA ASP A 43 -5.05 7.47 7.85
C ASP A 43 -6.19 6.48 7.55
N TYR A 44 -5.85 5.43 6.81
CA TYR A 44 -6.79 4.41 6.40
C TYR A 44 -6.85 3.31 7.47
N LYS A 45 -8.04 3.15 8.08
CA LYS A 45 -8.33 2.04 8.99
C LYS A 45 -8.53 0.76 8.18
N ALA A 46 -7.41 0.10 7.87
CA ALA A 46 -7.39 -1.14 7.12
C ALA A 46 -7.76 -2.36 8.00
N PRO A 47 -8.49 -3.35 7.44
CA PRO A 47 -8.59 -4.69 8.02
C PRO A 47 -7.20 -5.31 8.25
N LYS A 48 -7.08 -6.19 9.26
CA LYS A 48 -5.78 -6.79 9.64
C LYS A 48 -5.06 -7.45 8.47
N ARG A 49 -5.81 -8.20 7.63
CA ARG A 49 -5.29 -8.84 6.42
C ARG A 49 -4.65 -7.83 5.45
N ILE A 50 -5.38 -6.77 5.10
CA ILE A 50 -4.88 -5.74 4.18
C ILE A 50 -3.67 -5.02 4.76
N TYR A 51 -3.71 -4.68 6.04
CA TYR A 51 -2.58 -4.03 6.70
C TYR A 51 -1.32 -4.90 6.64
N ALA A 52 -1.44 -6.20 6.94
CA ALA A 52 -0.32 -7.14 6.88
C ALA A 52 0.26 -7.20 5.45
N SER A 53 -0.56 -7.43 4.43
CA SER A 53 -0.10 -7.50 3.04
C SER A 53 0.57 -6.20 2.57
N VAL A 54 0.05 -5.04 2.98
CA VAL A 54 0.66 -3.74 2.63
C VAL A 54 2.03 -3.57 3.30
N MET A 55 2.18 -3.99 4.56
CA MET A 55 3.44 -3.86 5.29
C MET A 55 4.49 -4.88 4.84
N GLU A 56 4.06 -6.09 4.51
CA GLU A 56 4.90 -7.13 3.91
C GLU A 56 5.44 -6.65 2.57
N TRP A 57 4.56 -6.20 1.68
CA TRP A 57 4.96 -5.57 0.42
C TRP A 57 5.88 -4.36 0.63
N LEU A 58 5.70 -3.57 1.69
CA LEU A 58 6.60 -2.45 1.97
C LEU A 58 7.98 -2.90 2.45
N ALA A 59 8.05 -3.98 3.23
CA ALA A 59 9.26 -4.53 3.84
C ALA A 59 10.09 -5.41 2.90
N GLU A 60 9.51 -5.92 1.80
CA GLU A 60 10.27 -6.62 0.76
C GLU A 60 11.35 -5.71 0.17
N ASP A 61 12.62 -6.08 0.28
CA ASP A 61 13.70 -5.39 -0.42
C ASP A 61 13.68 -5.78 -1.91
N TYR A 62 13.55 -4.80 -2.80
CA TYR A 62 13.68 -4.95 -4.26
C TYR A 62 15.03 -4.44 -4.74
#